data_AF-A0A0M0BCP2-F1
#
_entry.id   AF-A0A0M0BCP2-F1
#
_cell.length_a   1.000
_cell.length_b   1.000
_cell.length_c   1.000
_cell.angle_alpha   90.00
_cell.angle_beta   90.00
_cell.angle_gamma   90.00
#
_symmetry.space_group_name_H-M   'P 1'
#
loop_
_entity.id
_entity.type
_entity.pdbx_description
1 polymer ?
#
loop_
_entity_poly.entity_id
_entity_poly.type
_entity_poly.pdbx_seq_one_letter_code
_entity_poly.pdbx_strand_id
1 'polypeptide(L)'
;MPIIGWQELILILVILVFIFGATKVKDLAKGLGEGVREFKKASSEPPDDREEVNQSILELARKQGIATDGKDIKQILKEIEDLKTEKR
;
A
#
# COMPACT_ATOMS: atom_id res chain seq x y z
N MET A 1 -3.61 9.12 43.50
CA MET A 1 -3.96 9.66 42.15
C MET A 1 -5.15 8.85 41.66
N PRO A 2 -6.24 9.48 41.20
CA PRO A 2 -7.36 8.73 40.63
C PRO A 2 -6.84 7.99 39.40
N ILE A 3 -6.98 6.67 39.41
CA ILE A 3 -6.66 5.82 38.26
C ILE A 3 -7.92 5.87 37.41
N ILE A 4 -7.84 6.45 36.22
CA ILE A 4 -8.95 6.41 35.27
C ILE A 4 -9.13 4.94 34.89
N GLY A 5 -10.12 4.30 35.51
CA GLY A 5 -10.50 2.94 35.24
C GLY A 5 -11.41 2.86 34.01
N TRP A 6 -11.76 1.62 33.67
CA TRP A 6 -12.67 1.35 32.56
C TRP A 6 -14.05 2.00 32.75
N GLN A 7 -14.47 2.15 34.00
CA GLN A 7 -15.74 2.78 34.37
C GLN A 7 -15.73 4.29 34.06
N GLU A 8 -14.69 5.03 34.44
CA GLU A 8 -14.59 6.45 34.12
C GLU A 8 -14.47 6.68 32.60
N LEU A 9 -13.73 5.84 31.87
CA LEU A 9 -13.63 5.92 30.41
C LEU A 9 -14.99 5.76 29.71
N ILE A 10 -15.81 4.80 30.14
CA ILE A 10 -17.16 4.62 29.60
C ILE A 10 -18.03 5.85 29.91
N LEU A 11 -17.95 6.39 31.13
CA LEU A 11 -18.74 7.57 31.50
C LEU A 11 -18.39 8.78 30.62
N ILE A 12 -17.10 9.03 30.40
CA ILE A 12 -16.61 10.09 29.51
C ILE A 12 -17.09 9.85 28.07
N LEU A 13 -17.01 8.62 27.57
CA LEU A 13 -17.46 8.26 26.23
C LEU A 13 -18.96 8.52 26.05
N VAL A 14 -19.78 8.17 27.04
CA VAL A 14 -21.22 8.45 27.03
C VAL A 14 -21.51 9.95 26.95
N ILE A 15 -20.79 10.76 27.74
CA ILE A 15 -20.93 12.23 27.70
C ILE A 15 -20.55 12.78 26.32
N LEU A 16 -19.44 12.30 25.73
CA LEU A 16 -19.03 12.70 24.38
C LEU A 16 -20.09 12.34 23.33
N VAL A 17 -20.65 11.13 23.41
CA VAL A 17 -21.75 10.71 22.53
C VAL A 17 -23.01 11.54 22.75
N PHE A 18 -23.26 12.03 23.97
CA PHE A 18 -24.40 12.90 24.25
C PHE A 18 -24.24 14.29 23.64
N ILE A 19 -23.02 14.85 23.66
CA ILE A 19 -22.72 16.16 23.06
C ILE A 19 -22.72 16.10 21.53
N PHE A 20 -22.02 15.11 20.96
CA PHE A 20 -21.86 14.98 19.51
C PHE A 20 -23.01 14.22 18.85
N GLY A 21 -23.77 13.44 19.61
CA GLY A 21 -24.78 12.51 19.11
C GLY A 21 -24.16 11.22 18.55
N ALA A 22 -24.90 10.11 18.66
CA ALA A 22 -24.47 8.82 18.12
C ALA A 22 -24.27 8.85 16.59
N THR A 23 -25.00 9.72 15.88
CA THR A 23 -24.89 9.86 14.42
C THR A 23 -23.53 10.41 14.01
N LYS A 24 -23.03 11.48 14.64
CA LYS A 24 -21.74 12.07 14.29
C LYS A 24 -20.57 11.14 14.60
N VAL A 25 -20.62 10.44 15.73
CA VAL A 25 -19.61 9.43 16.08
C VAL A 25 -19.61 8.28 15.04
N LYS A 26 -20.79 7.83 14.59
CA LYS A 26 -20.91 6.81 13.53
C LYS A 26 -20.38 7.29 12.19
N ASP A 27 -20.67 8.54 11.80
CA ASP A 27 -20.19 9.12 10.53
C ASP A 27 -18.66 9.24 10.53
N LEU A 28 -18.07 9.71 11.63
CA LEU A 28 -16.62 9.78 11.81
C LEU A 28 -15.97 8.39 11.76
N ALA A 29 -16.55 7.41 12.46
CA ALA A 29 -16.05 6.03 12.44
C ALA A 29 -16.12 5.40 11.06
N LYS A 30 -17.19 5.66 10.29
CA LYS A 30 -17.30 5.21 8.90
C LYS A 30 -16.21 5.83 8.02
N GLY A 31 -16.05 7.16 8.06
CA GLY A 31 -15.03 7.85 7.26
C GLY A 31 -13.60 7.44 7.62
N LEU A 32 -13.29 7.29 8.91
CA LEU A 32 -12.00 6.76 9.36
C LEU A 32 -11.79 5.31 8.91
N GLY A 33 -12.82 4.47 9.00
CA GLY A 33 -12.74 3.06 8.61
C GLY A 33 -12.50 2.89 7.10
N GLU A 34 -13.19 3.68 6.28
CA GLU A 34 -12.99 3.72 4.83
C GLU A 34 -11.56 4.18 4.49
N GLY A 35 -11.11 5.30 5.06
CA GLY A 35 -9.77 5.83 4.83
C GLY A 35 -8.65 4.88 5.27
N VAL A 36 -8.80 4.19 6.41
CA VAL A 36 -7.84 3.16 6.84
C VAL A 36 -7.88 1.95 5.91
N ARG A 37 -9.06 1.55 5.42
CA ARG A 37 -9.20 0.44 4.46
C ARG A 37 -8.51 0.76 3.14
N GLU A 38 -8.72 1.96 2.61
CA GLU A 38 -8.10 2.44 1.36
C GLU A 38 -6.60 2.63 1.52
N PHE A 39 -6.16 3.21 2.63
CA PHE A 39 -4.73 3.31 2.97
C PHE A 39 -4.08 1.93 3.04
N LYS A 40 -4.73 0.97 3.70
CA LYS A 40 -4.24 -0.41 3.77
C LYS A 40 -4.23 -1.07 2.41
N LYS A 41 -5.25 -0.84 1.57
CA LYS A 41 -5.31 -1.37 0.20
C LYS A 41 -4.16 -0.83 -0.65
N ALA A 42 -3.95 0.49 -0.68
CA ALA A 42 -2.86 1.11 -1.42
C ALA A 42 -1.47 0.70 -0.88
N SER A 43 -1.36 0.47 0.44
CA SER A 43 -0.10 0.04 1.06
C SER A 43 0.14 -1.47 0.96
N SER A 44 -0.90 -2.27 0.72
CA SER A 44 -0.84 -3.74 0.67
C SER A 44 -1.09 -4.29 -0.73
N GLU A 45 -1.37 -3.45 -1.72
CA GLU A 45 -1.42 -3.83 -3.13
C GLU A 45 -0.07 -4.49 -3.44
N PRO A 46 -0.06 -5.82 -3.68
CA PRO A 46 1.13 -6.46 -4.22
C PRO A 46 1.45 -5.79 -5.55
N PRO A 47 2.68 -5.92 -6.07
CA PRO A 47 3.07 -5.40 -7.37
C PRO A 47 2.33 -6.07 -8.55
N ASP A 48 1.07 -6.49 -8.40
CA ASP A 48 0.25 -7.20 -9.38
C ASP A 48 -0.02 -6.33 -10.62
N ASP A 49 -0.14 -5.01 -10.44
CA ASP A 49 -0.16 -4.04 -11.55
C ASP A 49 1.19 -3.95 -12.28
N ARG A 50 2.28 -4.47 -11.69
CA ARG A 50 3.54 -4.65 -12.40
C ARG A 50 3.54 -5.95 -13.20
N GLU A 51 2.66 -6.92 -12.97
CA GLU A 51 2.66 -8.16 -13.74
C GLU A 51 2.25 -7.92 -15.20
N GLU A 52 1.25 -7.06 -15.47
CA GLU A 52 0.90 -6.66 -16.84
C GLU A 52 2.03 -5.85 -17.53
N VAL A 53 2.69 -4.96 -16.79
CA VAL A 53 3.86 -4.21 -17.26
C VAL A 53 5.06 -5.14 -17.50
N ASN A 54 5.27 -6.11 -16.62
CA ASN A 54 6.33 -7.11 -16.73
C ASN A 54 6.10 -8.03 -17.92
N GLN A 55 4.87 -8.47 -18.18
CA GLN A 55 4.50 -9.27 -19.36
C GLN A 55 4.85 -8.52 -20.65
N SER A 56 4.54 -7.22 -20.70
CA SER A 56 4.86 -6.34 -21.83
C SER A 56 6.38 -6.19 -22.04
N ILE A 57 7.15 -6.05 -20.96
CA ILE A 57 8.63 -5.94 -21.02
C ILE A 57 9.28 -7.29 -21.36
N LEU A 58 8.74 -8.40 -20.88
CA LEU A 58 9.16 -9.77 -21.22
C LEU A 58 8.92 -10.08 -22.70
N GLU A 59 7.80 -9.63 -23.27
CA GLU A 59 7.51 -9.80 -24.70
C GLU A 59 8.47 -8.98 -25.58
N LEU A 60 8.80 -7.75 -25.15
CA LEU A 60 9.78 -6.90 -25.84
C LEU A 60 11.20 -7.50 -25.77
N ALA A 61 11.61 -8.04 -24.62
CA ALA A 61 12.91 -8.68 -24.45
C ALA A 61 13.06 -9.95 -25.31
N ARG A 62 12.00 -10.76 -25.41
CA ARG A 62 11.95 -11.93 -26.31
C ARG A 62 12.02 -11.55 -27.78
N LYS A 63 11.29 -10.51 -28.21
CA LYS A 63 11.37 -10.00 -29.60
C LYS A 63 12.75 -9.47 -29.97
N GLN A 64 13.52 -9.02 -28.98
CA GLN A 64 14.90 -8.53 -29.15
C GLN A 64 15.97 -9.63 -28.97
N GLY A 65 15.58 -10.90 -28.83
CA GLY A 65 16.51 -12.04 -28.79
C GLY A 65 17.26 -12.20 -27.47
N ILE A 66 16.78 -11.61 -26.37
CA ILE A 66 17.38 -11.73 -25.04
C ILE A 66 16.81 -12.99 -24.35
N ALA A 67 17.68 -13.90 -23.89
CA ALA A 67 17.26 -15.06 -23.10
C ALA A 67 16.81 -14.60 -21.69
N THR A 68 15.52 -14.70 -21.40
CA THR A 68 14.89 -14.19 -20.15
C THR A 68 14.82 -15.21 -19.01
N ASP A 69 15.44 -16.38 -19.16
CA ASP A 69 15.29 -17.46 -18.20
C ASP A 69 16.33 -17.33 -17.08
N GLY A 70 15.88 -16.94 -15.89
CA GLY A 70 16.65 -17.03 -14.64
C GLY A 70 17.31 -15.75 -14.11
N LYS A 71 17.02 -14.57 -14.67
CA LYS A 71 17.54 -13.28 -14.15
C LYS A 71 16.43 -12.40 -13.61
N ASP A 72 16.67 -11.84 -12.42
CA ASP A 72 15.76 -10.90 -11.75
C ASP A 72 15.75 -9.55 -12.51
N ILE A 73 14.63 -8.84 -12.57
CA ILE A 73 14.47 -7.60 -13.36
C ILE A 73 15.54 -6.56 -12.97
N LYS A 74 16.01 -6.58 -11.72
CA LYS A 74 17.10 -5.73 -11.23
C LYS A 74 18.47 -6.09 -11.82
N GLN A 75 18.74 -7.36 -12.13
CA GLN A 75 19.97 -7.78 -12.80
C GLN A 75 19.97 -7.37 -14.27
N ILE A 76 18.84 -7.50 -14.96
CA ILE A 76 18.72 -7.10 -16.37
C ILE A 76 18.90 -5.57 -16.50
N LEU A 77 18.31 -4.78 -15.59
CA LEU A 77 18.49 -3.32 -15.60
C LEU A 77 19.94 -2.90 -15.33
N LYS A 78 20.63 -3.59 -14.43
CA LYS A 78 22.05 -3.32 -14.12
C LYS A 78 22.97 -3.68 -15.30
N GLU A 79 22.68 -4.77 -16.00
CA GLU A 79 23.45 -5.23 -17.15
C GLU A 79 23.22 -4.35 -18.40
N ILE A 80 22.02 -3.79 -18.56
CA ILE A 80 21.73 -2.76 -19.59
C ILE A 80 22.47 -1.44 -19.28
N GLU A 81 22.60 -1.07 -18.01
CA GLU A 81 23.33 0.14 -17.59
C GLU A 81 24.84 -0.01 -17.82
N ASP A 82 25.41 -1.17 -17.49
CA ASP A 82 26.83 -1.49 -17.70
C ASP A 82 27.19 -1.62 -19.20
N LEU A 83 26.28 -2.11 -20.05
CA LEU A 83 26.49 -2.15 -21.51
C LEU A 83 26.49 -0.77 -22.18
N LYS A 84 25.95 0.25 -21.52
CA LYS A 84 25.90 1.63 -22.05
C LYS A 84 27.13 2.45 -21.63
N THR A 85 27.78 2.09 -20.53
CA THR A 85 29.01 2.73 -20.04
C THR A 85 30.28 2.19 -20.69
N GLU A 86 30.30 0.93 -21.15
CA GLU A 86 31.47 0.37 -21.86
C GLU A 86 31.57 0.85 -23.34
N LYS A 87 30.51 1.47 -23.88
CA LYS A 87 30.49 2.02 -25.24
C LYS A 87 30.76 3.54 -25.31
N ARG A 88 31.28 4.15 -24.25
CA ARG A 88 31.74 5.56 -24.23
C ARG A 88 33.21 5.69 -23.91
#